data_AF-A0A8S0FP54-F1
#
_entry.id   AF-A0A8S0FP54-F1
#
_cell.length_a   1.000
_cell.length_b   1.000
_cell.length_c   1.000
_cell.angle_alpha   90.00
_cell.angle_beta   90.00
_cell.angle_gamma   90.00
#
_symmetry.space_group_name_H-M   'P 1'
#
loop_
_entity.id
_entity.type
_entity.pdbx_description
1 polymer ?
#
loop_
_entity_poly.entity_id
_entity_poly.type
_entity_poly.pdbx_seq_one_letter_code
_entity_poly.pdbx_strand_id
1 'polypeptide(L)'
;MHMVEYRRNQKQLRETPALPSNLTSNTAEAHLLLQQAIAEGATSLDTHEVQPILQAYGMNTLPTWIASDSTEAVHIAEQIGYPVALKLRSPDIPHKSEVQGVMLYLRTANEVQQAANAIFDRVKMAWPQARVHGLLVQSMANRAGAQELRVVVEIAA
;
A
#
# COMPACT_ATOMS: atom_id res chain seq x y z
N MET A 1 -7.16 -24.59 -32.23
CA MET A 1 -6.12 -23.78 -31.59
C MET A 1 -6.23 -23.75 -30.06
N HIS A 2 -7.42 -23.56 -29.48
CA HIS A 2 -7.60 -23.51 -28.01
C HIS A 2 -7.03 -24.67 -27.18
N MET A 3 -7.10 -25.92 -27.66
CA MET A 3 -6.60 -27.08 -26.91
C MET A 3 -5.06 -27.10 -26.78
N VAL A 4 -4.35 -26.49 -27.74
CA VAL A 4 -2.88 -26.36 -27.71
C VAL A 4 -2.46 -25.24 -26.76
N GLU A 5 -3.13 -24.09 -26.79
CA GLU A 5 -2.93 -23.00 -25.83
C GLU A 5 -3.24 -23.44 -24.40
N TYR A 6 -4.35 -24.16 -24.20
CA TYR A 6 -4.73 -24.70 -22.90
C TYR A 6 -3.66 -25.63 -22.32
N ARG A 7 -3.14 -26.59 -23.12
CA ARG A 7 -2.06 -27.48 -22.68
C ARG A 7 -0.76 -26.73 -22.38
N ARG A 8 -0.42 -25.71 -23.18
CA ARG A 8 0.77 -24.88 -22.96
C ARG A 8 0.67 -24.09 -21.65
N ASN A 9 -0.48 -23.47 -21.39
CA ASN A 9 -0.74 -22.72 -20.16
C ASN A 9 -0.74 -23.64 -18.93
N GLN A 10 -1.35 -24.82 -19.02
CA GLN A 10 -1.34 -25.82 -17.94
C GLN A 10 0.07 -26.32 -17.62
N LYS A 11 0.93 -26.46 -18.63
CA LYS A 11 2.33 -26.82 -18.42
C LYS A 11 3.11 -25.68 -17.73
N GLN A 12 2.94 -24.44 -18.20
CA GLN A 12 3.59 -23.27 -17.59
C GLN A 12 3.14 -23.03 -16.14
N LEU A 13 1.87 -23.26 -15.81
CA LEU A 13 1.35 -23.16 -14.44
C LEU A 13 1.95 -24.20 -13.47
N ARG A 14 2.50 -25.29 -14.00
CA ARG A 14 3.12 -26.38 -13.22
C ARG A 14 4.64 -26.26 -13.11
N GLU A 15 5.26 -25.38 -13.88
CA GLU A 15 6.68 -25.14 -13.83
C GLU A 15 6.97 -24.05 -12.79
N THR A 16 7.97 -24.26 -11.92
CA THR A 16 8.50 -23.18 -11.09
C THR A 16 9.26 -22.23 -12.01
N PRO A 17 8.83 -20.97 -12.16
CA PRO A 17 9.54 -20.03 -13.01
C PRO A 17 10.95 -19.80 -12.47
N ALA A 18 11.93 -19.77 -13.37
CA ALA A 18 13.29 -19.39 -13.01
C ALA A 18 13.31 -17.92 -12.55
N LEU A 19 14.18 -17.62 -11.57
CA LEU A 19 14.41 -16.24 -11.15
C LEU A 19 14.97 -15.43 -12.34
N PRO A 20 14.45 -14.23 -12.62
CA PRO A 20 15.01 -13.36 -13.64
C PRO A 20 16.47 -13.04 -13.33
N SER A 21 17.36 -13.19 -14.32
CA SER A 21 18.80 -12.93 -14.14
C SER A 21 19.15 -11.46 -13.87
N ASN A 22 18.20 -10.55 -14.10
CA ASN A 22 18.32 -9.11 -13.88
C ASN A 22 17.60 -8.64 -12.60
N LEU A 23 17.18 -9.54 -11.72
CA LEU A 23 16.58 -9.16 -10.45
C LEU A 23 17.68 -8.57 -9.54
N THR A 24 17.72 -7.25 -9.43
CA THR A 24 18.60 -6.58 -8.46
C THR A 24 18.09 -6.88 -7.05
N SER A 25 18.92 -7.51 -6.23
CA SER A 25 18.62 -7.82 -4.84
C SER A 25 19.66 -7.20 -3.90
N ASN A 26 19.22 -6.31 -3.01
CA ASN A 26 19.98 -5.80 -1.87
C ASN A 26 19.46 -6.43 -0.57
N THR A 27 19.67 -7.74 -0.42
CA THR A 27 19.21 -8.49 0.77
C THR A 27 19.79 -7.93 2.07
N ALA A 28 21.00 -7.37 2.03
CA ALA A 28 21.62 -6.76 3.21
C ALA A 28 20.82 -5.55 3.73
N GLU A 29 20.38 -4.66 2.84
CA GLU A 29 19.53 -3.52 3.20
C GLU A 29 18.17 -3.96 3.73
N ALA A 30 17.52 -4.92 3.05
CA ALA A 30 16.24 -5.47 3.50
C ALA A 30 16.36 -6.10 4.91
N HIS A 31 17.42 -6.88 5.16
CA HIS A 31 17.67 -7.46 6.49
C HIS A 31 17.94 -6.41 7.56
N LEU A 32 18.69 -5.35 7.23
CA LEU A 32 18.94 -4.25 8.17
C LEU A 32 17.64 -3.58 8.60
N LEU A 33 16.78 -3.23 7.64
CA LEU A 33 15.47 -2.61 7.91
C LEU A 33 14.56 -3.53 8.75
N LEU A 34 14.53 -4.82 8.43
CA LEU A 34 13.75 -5.81 9.19
C LEU A 34 14.30 -6.03 10.60
N GLN A 35 15.63 -6.09 10.77
CA GLN A 35 16.25 -6.22 12.09
C GLN A 35 15.97 -5.00 12.96
N GLN A 36 16.00 -3.80 12.39
CA GLN A 36 15.63 -2.59 13.12
C GLN A 36 14.17 -2.66 13.60
N ALA A 37 13.23 -3.00 12.72
CA ALA A 37 11.83 -3.15 13.08
C ALA A 37 11.61 -4.21 14.18
N ILE A 38 12.31 -5.35 14.09
CA ILE A 38 12.27 -6.40 15.13
C ILE A 38 12.82 -5.89 16.46
N ALA A 39 13.92 -5.13 16.44
CA ALA A 39 14.51 -4.55 17.64
C ALA A 39 13.59 -3.51 18.30
N GLU A 40 12.78 -2.80 17.51
CA GLU A 40 11.72 -1.89 17.97
C GLU A 40 10.46 -2.64 18.45
N GLY A 41 10.44 -3.97 18.35
CA GLY A 41 9.33 -4.82 18.79
C GLY A 41 8.16 -4.87 17.79
N ALA A 42 8.37 -4.43 16.55
CA ALA A 42 7.33 -4.43 15.54
C ALA A 42 7.00 -5.86 15.07
N THR A 43 5.70 -6.20 15.09
CA THR A 43 5.17 -7.45 14.53
C THR A 43 4.49 -7.22 13.17
N SER A 44 4.38 -5.96 12.74
CA SER A 44 3.79 -5.53 11.47
C SER A 44 4.42 -4.22 11.02
N LEU A 45 4.56 -4.04 9.71
CA LEU A 45 5.09 -2.82 9.10
C LEU A 45 4.00 -2.07 8.33
N ASP A 46 4.00 -0.75 8.43
CA ASP A 46 3.18 0.14 7.62
C ASP A 46 3.68 0.19 6.17
N THR A 47 2.81 0.63 5.25
CA THR A 47 3.10 0.70 3.81
C THR A 47 4.39 1.47 3.48
N HIS A 48 4.69 2.55 4.19
CA HIS A 48 5.89 3.36 3.96
C HIS A 48 7.18 2.66 4.42
N GLU A 49 7.12 1.83 5.45
CA GLU A 49 8.26 1.04 5.96
C GLU A 49 8.55 -0.16 5.07
N VAL A 50 7.51 -0.74 4.46
CA VAL A 50 7.63 -1.87 3.53
C VAL A 50 8.19 -1.46 2.17
N GLN A 51 7.94 -0.23 1.72
CA GLN A 51 8.41 0.26 0.41
C GLN A 51 9.91 0.06 0.17
N PRO A 52 10.84 0.51 1.04
CA PRO A 52 12.27 0.30 0.83
C PRO A 52 12.67 -1.19 0.84
N ILE A 53 12.00 -2.02 1.63
CA ILE A 53 12.23 -3.48 1.66
C ILE A 53 11.85 -4.10 0.30
N LEU A 54 10.70 -3.72 -0.26
CA LEU A 54 10.27 -4.22 -1.58
C LEU A 54 11.19 -3.70 -2.69
N GLN A 55 11.60 -2.44 -2.61
CA GLN A 55 12.52 -1.84 -3.57
C GLN A 55 13.90 -2.54 -3.57
N ALA A 56 14.39 -2.97 -2.41
CA ALA A 56 15.60 -3.77 -2.30
C ALA A 56 15.54 -5.10 -3.08
N TYR A 57 14.35 -5.59 -3.42
CA TYR A 57 14.12 -6.76 -4.27
C TYR A 57 13.61 -6.40 -5.68
N GLY A 58 13.77 -5.15 -6.11
CA GLY A 58 13.36 -4.68 -7.43
C GLY A 58 11.84 -4.49 -7.61
N MET A 59 11.07 -4.53 -6.52
CA MET A 59 9.63 -4.32 -6.55
C MET A 59 9.30 -2.83 -6.32
N ASN A 60 8.96 -2.14 -7.41
CA ASN A 60 8.53 -0.75 -7.36
C ASN A 60 7.08 -0.65 -6.87
N THR A 61 6.87 0.06 -5.77
CA THR A 61 5.54 0.43 -5.29
C THR A 61 5.23 1.88 -5.64
N LEU A 62 3.95 2.26 -5.60
CA LEU A 62 3.58 3.66 -5.73
C LEU A 62 4.18 4.45 -4.56
N PRO A 63 4.82 5.61 -4.83
CA PRO A 63 5.20 6.54 -3.80
C PRO A 63 4.04 6.83 -2.85
N THR A 64 4.35 6.86 -1.55
CA THR A 64 3.36 7.01 -0.49
C THR A 64 3.83 8.10 0.45
N TRP A 65 2.96 9.07 0.68
CA TRP A 65 3.25 10.19 1.58
C TRP A 65 2.35 10.12 2.81
N ILE A 66 2.82 10.69 3.91
CA ILE A 66 2.07 10.75 5.16
C ILE A 66 1.63 12.19 5.36
N ALA A 67 0.35 12.36 5.69
CA ALA A 67 -0.22 13.63 6.08
C ALA A 67 -0.79 13.52 7.50
N SER A 68 -0.42 14.44 8.38
CA SER A 68 -0.86 14.50 9.77
C SER A 68 -2.30 15.04 9.87
N ASP A 69 -2.68 15.90 8.94
CA ASP A 69 -4.00 16.52 8.87
C ASP A 69 -4.47 16.71 7.41
N SER A 70 -5.65 17.29 7.27
CA SER A 70 -6.27 17.54 5.97
C SER A 70 -5.55 18.58 5.13
N THR A 71 -4.95 19.59 5.77
CA THR A 71 -4.23 20.68 5.07
C THR A 71 -2.96 20.12 4.44
N GLU A 72 -2.21 19.32 5.20
CA GLU A 72 -1.04 18.61 4.69
C GLU A 72 -1.43 17.61 3.58
N ALA A 73 -2.56 16.92 3.73
CA ALA A 73 -3.06 16.01 2.70
C ALA A 73 -3.37 16.72 1.37
N VAL A 74 -3.97 17.92 1.43
CA VAL A 74 -4.20 18.77 0.26
C VAL A 74 -2.88 19.21 -0.37
N HIS A 75 -1.95 19.70 0.44
CA HIS A 75 -0.65 20.16 -0.05
C HIS A 75 0.10 19.05 -0.80
N ILE A 76 0.15 17.85 -0.21
CA ILE A 76 0.75 16.68 -0.85
C ILE A 76 0.00 16.33 -2.14
N ALA A 77 -1.33 16.31 -2.13
CA ALA A 77 -2.13 15.99 -3.32
C ALA A 77 -1.87 16.96 -4.49
N GLU A 78 -1.69 18.24 -4.20
CA GLU A 78 -1.31 19.25 -5.21
C GLU A 78 0.08 19.01 -5.78
N GLN A 79 1.03 18.56 -4.97
CA GLN A 79 2.40 18.25 -5.41
C GLN A 79 2.47 16.99 -6.28
N ILE A 80 1.75 15.94 -5.91
CA ILE A 80 1.85 14.62 -6.56
C ILE A 80 0.88 14.48 -7.75
N GLY A 81 -0.11 15.37 -7.85
CA GLY A 81 -1.09 15.41 -8.92
C GLY A 81 -2.28 14.47 -8.71
N TYR A 82 -3.40 14.86 -9.32
CA TYR A 82 -4.69 14.17 -9.23
C TYR A 82 -4.91 13.16 -10.37
N PRO A 83 -5.75 12.12 -10.18
CA PRO A 83 -6.49 11.81 -8.96
C PRO A 83 -5.65 11.06 -7.90
N VAL A 84 -5.97 11.32 -6.63
CA VAL A 84 -5.30 10.70 -5.46
C VAL A 84 -6.26 9.84 -4.65
N ALA A 85 -5.70 9.04 -3.75
CA ALA A 85 -6.36 8.30 -2.70
C ALA A 85 -5.87 8.75 -1.32
N LEU A 86 -6.79 8.77 -0.36
CA LEU A 86 -6.50 8.92 1.06
C LEU A 86 -6.81 7.61 1.79
N LYS A 87 -5.92 7.19 2.69
CA LYS A 87 -6.11 6.00 3.53
C LYS A 87 -5.74 6.33 4.97
N LEU A 88 -6.62 6.03 5.93
CA LEU A 88 -6.34 6.17 7.35
C LEU A 88 -5.06 5.44 7.74
N ARG A 89 -4.25 6.07 8.61
CA ARG A 89 -3.11 5.46 9.26
C ARG A 89 -3.37 5.40 10.76
N SER A 90 -3.57 4.20 11.29
CA SER A 90 -3.79 3.96 12.72
C SER A 90 -3.39 2.53 13.06
N PRO A 91 -2.51 2.31 14.06
CA PRO A 91 -2.19 0.96 14.55
C PRO A 91 -3.40 0.28 15.20
N ASP A 92 -4.38 1.06 15.68
CA ASP A 92 -5.55 0.55 16.41
C ASP A 92 -6.70 0.18 15.47
N ILE A 93 -6.62 0.55 14.18
CA ILE A 93 -7.66 0.29 13.17
C ILE A 93 -7.01 -0.40 11.95
N PRO A 94 -6.76 -1.73 12.01
CA PRO A 94 -6.10 -2.47 10.94
C PRO A 94 -6.98 -2.56 9.68
N HIS A 95 -8.29 -2.73 9.84
CA HIS A 95 -9.25 -2.81 8.74
C HIS A 95 -9.91 -1.45 8.49
N LYS A 96 -9.21 -0.58 7.76
CA LYS A 96 -9.62 0.79 7.43
C LYS A 96 -11.05 0.91 6.89
N SER A 97 -11.54 -0.12 6.19
CA SER A 97 -12.90 -0.17 5.65
C SER A 97 -13.99 -0.09 6.71
N GLU A 98 -13.73 -0.54 7.94
CA GLU A 98 -14.69 -0.51 9.06
C GLU A 98 -15.10 0.92 9.43
N VAL A 99 -14.20 1.88 9.26
CA VAL A 99 -14.45 3.32 9.46
C VAL A 99 -14.58 4.06 8.13
N GLN A 100 -14.74 3.32 7.02
CA GLN A 100 -14.61 3.76 5.64
C GLN A 100 -13.45 4.77 5.47
N GLY A 101 -12.31 4.44 6.10
CA GLY A 101 -11.05 5.17 6.13
C GLY A 101 -10.25 5.07 4.84
N VAL A 102 -10.90 4.76 3.72
CA VAL A 102 -10.29 4.74 2.38
C VAL A 102 -11.18 5.53 1.44
N MET A 103 -10.61 6.57 0.84
CA MET A 103 -11.28 7.43 -0.13
C MET A 103 -10.44 7.45 -1.40
N LEU A 104 -11.03 7.06 -2.53
CA LEU A 104 -10.33 6.87 -3.80
C LEU A 104 -10.78 7.90 -4.83
N TYR A 105 -9.97 8.11 -5.87
CA TYR A 105 -10.30 8.95 -7.02
C TYR A 105 -10.70 10.39 -6.67
N LEU A 106 -10.02 10.99 -5.68
CA LEU A 106 -10.19 12.39 -5.34
C LEU A 106 -9.48 13.24 -6.39
N ARG A 107 -10.20 14.15 -7.03
CA ARG A 107 -9.77 14.89 -8.23
C ARG A 107 -9.44 16.35 -7.97
N THR A 108 -9.76 16.86 -6.78
CA THR A 108 -9.58 18.27 -6.43
C THR A 108 -9.13 18.42 -4.98
N ALA A 109 -8.50 19.55 -4.67
CA ALA A 109 -8.12 19.92 -3.31
C ALA A 109 -9.32 19.89 -2.35
N ASN A 110 -10.49 20.38 -2.80
CA ASN A 110 -11.70 20.37 -2.00
C ASN A 110 -12.19 18.93 -1.70
N GLU A 111 -12.15 18.02 -2.68
CA GLU A 111 -12.48 16.61 -2.46
C GLU A 111 -11.52 15.96 -1.45
N VAL A 112 -10.22 16.26 -1.51
CA VAL A 112 -9.21 15.78 -0.57
C VAL A 112 -9.48 16.28 0.84
N GLN A 113 -9.68 17.59 1.00
CA GLN A 113 -9.96 18.25 2.27
C GLN A 113 -11.23 17.68 2.93
N GLN A 114 -12.31 17.53 2.17
CA GLN A 114 -13.58 16.98 2.68
C GLN A 114 -13.43 15.51 3.06
N ALA A 115 -12.77 14.70 2.22
CA ALA A 115 -12.54 13.29 2.50
C ALA A 115 -11.68 13.08 3.76
N ALA A 116 -10.59 13.86 3.93
CA ALA A 116 -9.73 13.80 5.10
C ALA A 116 -10.50 14.09 6.39
N ASN A 117 -11.24 15.21 6.43
CA ASN A 117 -12.06 15.58 7.59
C ASN A 117 -13.11 14.50 7.91
N ALA A 118 -13.82 14.00 6.89
CA ALA A 118 -14.82 12.96 7.07
C ALA A 118 -14.23 11.66 7.63
N ILE A 119 -13.01 11.28 7.24
CA ILE A 119 -12.28 10.14 7.85
C ILE A 119 -12.04 10.41 9.33
N PHE A 120 -11.45 11.55 9.68
CA PHE A 120 -11.13 11.87 11.07
C PHE A 120 -12.37 11.95 11.97
N ASP A 121 -13.45 12.57 11.48
CA ASP A 121 -14.71 12.69 12.23
C ASP A 121 -15.32 11.31 12.52
N ARG A 122 -15.36 10.43 11.52
CA ARG A 122 -15.86 9.05 11.69
C ARG A 122 -15.04 8.25 12.69
N VAL A 123 -13.71 8.36 12.61
CA VAL A 123 -12.82 7.68 13.58
C VAL A 123 -13.05 8.23 14.98
N LYS A 124 -13.15 9.55 15.15
CA LYS A 124 -13.41 10.17 16.46
C LYS A 124 -14.74 9.72 17.08
N MET A 125 -15.77 9.50 16.25
CA MET A 125 -17.07 9.02 16.72
C MET A 125 -17.09 7.52 17.04
N ALA A 126 -16.55 6.68 16.14
CA ALA A 126 -16.64 5.23 16.27
C ALA A 126 -15.52 4.63 17.16
N TRP A 127 -14.35 5.26 17.19
CA TRP A 127 -13.13 4.80 17.86
C TRP A 127 -12.43 5.95 18.60
N PRO A 128 -13.06 6.57 19.61
CA PRO A 128 -12.56 7.78 20.26
C PRO A 128 -11.20 7.62 20.96
N GLN A 129 -10.80 6.37 21.26
CA GLN A 129 -9.53 6.04 21.91
C GLN A 129 -8.46 5.56 20.92
N ALA A 130 -8.77 5.47 19.62
CA ALA A 130 -7.80 5.02 18.63
C ALA A 130 -6.71 6.08 18.42
N ARG A 131 -5.46 5.63 18.40
CA ARG A 131 -4.30 6.41 18.01
C ARG A 131 -4.35 6.62 16.50
N VAL A 132 -4.60 7.85 16.09
CA VAL A 132 -4.58 8.23 14.66
C VAL A 132 -3.23 8.84 14.35
N HIS A 133 -2.48 8.20 13.46
CA HIS A 133 -1.17 8.66 12.99
C HIS A 133 -1.27 9.47 11.68
N GLY A 134 -2.48 9.90 11.31
CA GLY A 134 -2.75 10.68 10.10
C GLY A 134 -3.34 9.86 8.95
N LEU A 135 -2.98 10.24 7.73
CA LEU A 135 -3.44 9.69 6.46
C LEU A 135 -2.24 9.34 5.58
N LEU A 136 -2.40 8.30 4.77
CA LEU A 136 -1.55 8.03 3.62
C LEU A 136 -2.17 8.72 2.40
N VAL A 137 -1.35 9.45 1.64
CA VAL A 137 -1.71 10.08 0.36
C VAL A 137 -0.97 9.34 -0.74
N GLN A 138 -1.68 8.92 -1.80
CA GLN A 138 -1.09 8.19 -2.93
C GLN A 138 -1.78 8.57 -4.24
N SER A 139 -1.05 8.66 -5.35
CA SER A 139 -1.65 8.76 -6.68
C SER A 139 -2.40 7.49 -7.05
N MET A 140 -3.45 7.61 -7.87
CA MET A 140 -4.17 6.43 -8.38
C MET A 140 -3.34 5.70 -9.44
N ALA A 141 -3.17 4.37 -9.28
CA ALA A 141 -2.64 3.54 -10.35
C ALA A 141 -3.54 3.58 -11.59
N ASN A 142 -2.95 3.62 -12.79
CA ASN A 142 -3.69 3.37 -14.02
C ASN A 142 -4.09 1.89 -14.08
N ARG A 143 -5.39 1.62 -14.20
CA ARG A 143 -5.96 0.26 -14.18
C ARG A 143 -6.57 -0.17 -15.52
N ALA A 144 -6.54 0.66 -16.56
CA ALA A 144 -7.15 0.30 -17.83
C ALA A 144 -6.49 -0.96 -18.42
N GLY A 145 -7.25 -2.06 -18.50
CA GLY A 145 -6.75 -3.36 -18.97
C GLY A 145 -5.81 -4.09 -18.00
N ALA A 146 -5.69 -3.62 -16.76
CA ALA A 146 -4.82 -4.26 -15.76
C ALA A 146 -5.49 -5.52 -15.17
N GLN A 147 -4.66 -6.48 -14.76
CA GLN A 147 -5.08 -7.62 -13.95
C GLN A 147 -4.69 -7.37 -12.49
N GLU A 148 -5.62 -7.65 -11.57
CA GLU A 148 -5.34 -7.60 -10.14
C GLU A 148 -4.92 -8.99 -9.65
N LEU A 149 -3.80 -9.03 -8.93
CA LEU A 149 -3.25 -10.25 -8.34
C LEU A 149 -3.07 -10.04 -6.85
N ARG A 150 -3.33 -11.09 -6.05
CA ARG A 150 -3.01 -11.13 -4.63
C ARG A 150 -2.00 -12.25 -4.40
N VAL A 151 -0.83 -11.89 -3.86
CA VAL A 151 0.23 -12.82 -3.47
C VAL A 151 0.33 -12.78 -1.95
N VAL A 152 0.35 -13.97 -1.33
CA VAL A 152 0.53 -14.13 0.12
C VAL A 152 1.59 -15.21 0.33
N VAL A 153 2.54 -14.93 1.21
CA VAL A 153 3.55 -15.90 1.67
C VAL A 153 3.30 -16.12 3.16
N GLU A 154 3.01 -17.37 3.52
CA GLU A 154 2.77 -17.78 4.91
C GLU A 154 3.84 -18.80 5.30
N ILE A 155 4.44 -18.62 6.47
CA ILE A 155 5.33 -19.63 7.05
C ILE A 155 4.43 -20.64 7.74
N ALA A 156 4.44 -21.89 7.26
CA ALA A 156 3.74 -22.97 7.94
C ALA A 156 4.34 -23.18 9.35
N ALA A 157 3.46 -23.18 10.35
CA ALA A 157 3.82 -23.49 11.74
C ALA A 157 4.17 -24.98 11.92
#